data_AF-A0A3L6F8L3-F1
#
_entry.id   AF-A0A3L6F8L3-F1
#
_cell.length_a   1.000
_cell.length_b   1.000
_cell.length_c   1.000
_cell.angle_alpha   90.00
_cell.angle_beta   90.00
_cell.angle_gamma   90.00
#
_symmetry.space_group_name_H-M   'P 1'
#
loop_
_entity.id
_entity.type
_entity.pdbx_description
1 polymer ?
#
loop_
_entity_poly.entity_id
_entity_poly.type
_entity_poly.pdbx_seq_one_letter_code
_entity_poly.pdbx_strand_id
1 'polypeptide(L)'
;MQYQIGPGDTYWIVSTTKLQNLTQYQSVERVNPTVPTDLDVSTMVTFPVFCQCPATTDNATTLVSYVMQLGDTYTSVAAAFSVAYP
;
A
#
# COMPACT_ATOMS: atom_id res chain seq x y z
N MET A 1 5.82 1.90 -6.38
CA MET A 1 7.13 1.38 -5.91
C MET A 1 7.57 0.29 -6.87
N GLN A 2 8.84 0.25 -7.28
CA GLN A 2 9.38 -0.90 -7.99
C GLN A 2 9.95 -1.92 -7.00
N TYR A 3 9.65 -3.20 -7.20
CA TYR A 3 10.08 -4.30 -6.35
C TYR A 3 10.62 -5.44 -7.22
N GLN A 4 11.75 -6.02 -6.80
CA GLN A 4 12.37 -7.16 -7.47
C GLN A 4 11.82 -8.46 -6.88
N ILE A 5 11.19 -9.28 -7.71
CA ILE A 5 10.60 -10.56 -7.31
C ILE A 5 11.68 -11.51 -6.79
N GLY A 6 11.45 -12.07 -5.59
CA GLY A 6 12.28 -13.12 -5.00
C GLY A 6 11.65 -14.52 -5.14
N PRO A 7 12.37 -15.57 -4.75
CA PRO A 7 11.84 -16.93 -4.76
C PRO A 7 10.56 -17.07 -3.92
N GLY A 8 9.52 -17.66 -4.50
CA GLY A 8 8.22 -17.88 -3.84
C GLY A 8 7.35 -16.63 -3.70
N ASP A 9 7.77 -15.48 -4.25
CA ASP A 9 6.93 -14.29 -4.26
C ASP A 9 5.76 -14.47 -5.21
N THR A 10 4.60 -14.00 -4.77
CA THR A 10 3.43 -13.75 -5.60
C THR A 10 2.98 -12.32 -5.38
N TYR A 11 2.18 -11.77 -6.30
CA TYR A 11 1.60 -10.44 -6.09
C TYR A 11 0.80 -10.36 -4.77
N TRP A 12 0.12 -11.44 -4.39
CA TRP A 12 -0.58 -11.52 -3.13
C TRP A 12 0.38 -11.47 -1.94
N ILE A 13 1.39 -12.35 -1.88
CA ILE A 13 2.35 -12.41 -0.76
C ILE A 13 3.05 -11.06 -0.57
N VAL A 14 3.54 -10.46 -1.65
CA VAL A 14 4.24 -9.17 -1.56
C VAL A 14 3.30 -8.07 -1.07
N SER A 15 2.07 -8.01 -1.60
CA SER A 15 1.08 -6.99 -1.21
C SER A 15 0.65 -7.12 0.26
N THR A 16 0.41 -8.34 0.75
CA THR A 16 -0.14 -8.56 2.09
C THR A 16 0.93 -8.62 3.17
N THR A 17 2.08 -9.25 2.89
CA THR A 17 3.10 -9.49 3.92
C THR A 17 4.24 -8.48 3.88
N LYS A 18 4.84 -8.26 2.69
CA LYS A 18 6.01 -7.37 2.55
C LYS A 18 5.61 -5.90 2.55
N LEU A 19 4.45 -5.59 1.99
CA LEU A 19 3.87 -4.24 1.98
C LEU A 19 2.73 -4.07 2.98
N GLN A 20 2.49 -5.07 3.84
CA GLN A 20 1.57 -4.96 4.98
C GLN A 20 0.16 -4.45 4.60
N ASN A 21 -0.36 -4.85 3.44
CA ASN A 21 -1.65 -4.41 2.87
C ASN A 21 -1.73 -2.93 2.46
N LEU A 22 -0.60 -2.24 2.26
CA LEU A 22 -0.57 -0.88 1.68
C LEU A 22 -0.95 -0.84 0.18
N THR A 23 -1.08 -2.01 -0.45
CA THR A 23 -1.59 -2.20 -1.81
C THR A 23 -2.34 -3.52 -1.90
N GLN A 24 -3.02 -3.74 -3.03
CA GLN A 24 -3.76 -4.96 -3.31
C GLN A 24 -3.23 -5.60 -4.60
N TYR A 25 -3.18 -6.93 -4.64
CA TYR A 25 -2.60 -7.65 -5.77
C TYR A 25 -3.33 -7.36 -7.09
N GLN A 26 -4.64 -7.12 -7.06
CA GLN A 26 -5.42 -6.74 -8.25
C GLN A 26 -4.96 -5.39 -8.83
N SER A 27 -4.49 -4.49 -7.97
CA SER A 27 -3.93 -3.21 -8.41
C SER A 27 -2.56 -3.41 -9.04
N VAL A 28 -1.77 -4.36 -8.53
CA VAL A 28 -0.49 -4.78 -9.11
C VAL A 28 -0.73 -5.35 -10.51
N GLU A 29 -1.68 -6.27 -10.69
CA GLU A 29 -2.03 -6.83 -12.01
C GLU A 29 -2.42 -5.73 -13.00
N ARG A 30 -3.23 -4.77 -12.57
CA ARG A 30 -3.71 -3.68 -13.41
C ARG A 30 -2.59 -2.75 -13.89
N VAL A 31 -1.58 -2.49 -13.07
CA VAL A 31 -0.46 -1.60 -13.43
C VAL A 31 0.72 -2.32 -14.08
N ASN A 32 0.70 -3.66 -14.12
CA ASN A 32 1.71 -4.48 -14.80
C ASN A 32 1.05 -5.39 -15.86
N PRO A 33 0.35 -4.84 -16.87
CA PRO A 33 -0.43 -5.63 -17.82
C PRO A 33 0.40 -6.59 -18.69
N THR A 34 1.71 -6.36 -18.80
CA THR A 34 2.64 -7.17 -19.60
C THR A 34 3.45 -8.17 -18.76
N VAL A 35 3.36 -8.11 -17.42
CA VAL A 35 4.09 -9.02 -16.55
C VAL A 35 3.18 -10.20 -16.21
N PRO A 36 3.58 -11.45 -16.53
CA PRO A 36 2.79 -12.63 -16.21
C PRO A 36 2.57 -12.79 -14.70
N THR A 37 1.54 -13.54 -14.32
CA THR A 37 1.31 -13.92 -12.91
C THR A 37 2.22 -15.05 -12.44
N ASP A 38 2.80 -15.81 -13.38
CA ASP A 38 3.92 -16.70 -13.14
C ASP A 38 5.23 -15.89 -13.18
N LEU A 39 5.81 -15.65 -12.01
CA LEU A 39 6.84 -14.64 -11.83
C LEU A 39 8.23 -15.27 -11.77
N ASP A 40 9.08 -14.88 -12.73
CA ASP A 40 10.50 -15.22 -12.68
C ASP A 40 11.22 -14.43 -11.57
N VAL A 41 12.13 -15.11 -10.88
CA VAL A 41 13.01 -14.46 -9.89
C VAL A 41 13.84 -13.37 -10.59
N SER A 42 13.96 -12.22 -9.93
CA SER A 42 14.59 -10.99 -10.44
C SER A 42 13.74 -10.14 -11.38
N THR A 43 12.49 -10.53 -11.68
CA THR A 43 11.57 -9.66 -12.42
C THR A 43 11.28 -8.39 -11.64
N MET A 44 11.33 -7.23 -12.31
CA MET A 44 10.93 -5.95 -11.71
C MET A 44 9.44 -5.73 -11.91
N VAL A 45 8.71 -5.55 -10.80
CA VAL A 45 7.26 -5.37 -10.79
C VAL A 45 6.90 -4.08 -10.07
N THR A 46 5.94 -3.35 -10.62
CA THR A 46 5.43 -2.13 -10.00
C THR A 46 4.33 -2.45 -8.99
N PHE A 47 4.58 -2.21 -7.71
CA PHE A 47 3.57 -2.26 -6.66
C PHE A 47 3.04 -0.85 -6.36
N PRO A 48 1.77 -0.53 -6.67
CA PRO A 48 1.21 0.80 -6.45
C PRO A 48 0.77 0.94 -5.00
N VAL A 49 1.61 1.56 -4.16
CA VAL A 49 1.16 2.00 -2.83
C VAL A 49 0.26 3.21 -3.02
N PHE A 50 -0.96 3.13 -2.51
CA PHE A 50 -1.92 4.22 -2.62
C PHE A 50 -1.46 5.41 -1.79
N CYS A 51 -1.52 6.59 -2.38
CA CYS A 51 -1.23 7.85 -1.72
C CYS A 51 -2.21 8.91 -2.19
N GLN A 52 -2.41 9.93 -1.38
CA GLN A 52 -3.22 11.09 -1.72
C GLN A 52 -2.37 12.36 -1.54
N CYS A 53 -2.54 13.30 -2.46
CA CYS A 53 -2.01 14.64 -2.30
C CYS A 53 -2.97 15.45 -1.42
N PRO A 54 -2.50 16.19 -0.40
CA PRO A 54 -3.36 17.06 0.40
C PRO A 54 -4.16 18.02 -0.48
N ALA A 55 -5.46 18.12 -0.25
CA ALA A 55 -6.28 19.16 -0.83
C ALA A 55 -6.06 20.47 -0.05
N THR A 56 -6.37 21.60 -0.69
CA THR A 56 -6.29 22.92 -0.04
C THR A 56 -7.14 23.02 1.23
N THR A 57 -8.20 22.22 1.33
CA THR A 57 -9.10 22.16 2.48
C THR A 57 -8.56 21.37 3.67
N ASP A 58 -7.57 20.51 3.47
CA ASP A 58 -7.11 19.56 4.51
C ASP A 58 -6.23 20.25 5.56
N ASN A 59 -5.74 21.47 5.27
CA ASN A 59 -4.78 22.20 6.12
C ASN A 59 -3.58 21.34 6.57
N ALA A 60 -3.19 20.37 5.75
CA ALA A 60 -2.11 19.42 6.01
C ALA A 60 -1.04 19.51 4.92
N THR A 61 0.23 19.41 5.31
CA THR A 61 1.36 19.37 4.36
C THR A 61 1.69 17.96 3.89
N THR A 62 1.18 16.93 4.57
CA THR A 62 1.50 15.53 4.33
C THR A 62 0.33 14.65 4.74
N LEU A 63 0.05 13.62 3.95
CA LEU A 63 -0.91 12.56 4.27
C LEU A 63 -0.17 11.23 4.40
N VAL A 64 -0.63 10.39 5.33
CA VAL A 64 -0.08 9.06 5.59
C VAL A 64 -1.15 8.03 5.23
N SER A 65 -0.79 7.08 4.38
CA SER A 65 -1.63 5.90 4.12
C SER A 65 -1.46 4.92 5.27
N TYR A 66 -2.55 4.68 6.01
CA TYR A 66 -2.57 3.79 7.16
C TYR A 66 -3.50 2.61 6.92
N VAL A 67 -3.01 1.40 7.19
CA VAL A 67 -3.81 0.17 7.15
C VAL A 67 -4.39 -0.05 8.54
N MET A 68 -5.72 0.07 8.67
CA MET A 68 -6.44 -0.17 9.92
C MET A 68 -6.17 -1.58 10.43
N GLN A 69 -5.80 -1.68 11.72
CA GLN A 69 -5.57 -2.94 12.42
C GLN A 69 -6.80 -3.39 13.18
N LEU A 70 -6.82 -4.66 13.59
CA LEU A 70 -7.89 -5.19 14.42
C LEU A 70 -7.92 -4.46 15.77
N GLY A 71 -9.06 -3.86 16.10
CA GLY A 71 -9.25 -3.08 17.33
C GLY A 71 -8.98 -1.59 17.18
N ASP A 72 -8.50 -1.13 16.02
CA ASP A 72 -8.42 0.30 15.74
C ASP A 72 -9.81 0.94 15.68
N THR A 73 -9.92 2.12 16.27
CA THR A 73 -11.03 3.04 16.08
C THR A 73 -10.52 4.32 15.43
N TYR A 74 -11.40 5.10 14.83
CA TYR A 74 -10.97 6.41 14.30
C TYR A 74 -10.35 7.31 15.37
N THR A 75 -10.86 7.25 16.60
CA THR A 75 -10.32 7.98 17.75
C THR A 75 -8.93 7.52 18.15
N SER A 76 -8.65 6.21 18.18
CA SER A 76 -7.33 5.69 18.55
C SER A 76 -6.29 6.04 17.48
N VAL A 77 -6.66 5.93 16.21
CA VAL A 77 -5.77 6.28 15.09
C VAL A 77 -5.49 7.79 15.06
N ALA A 78 -6.52 8.63 15.22
CA ALA A 78 -6.35 10.08 15.28
C ALA A 78 -5.41 10.49 16.42
N ALA A 79 -5.58 9.88 17.61
CA ALA A 79 -4.69 10.11 18.74
C ALA A 79 -3.25 9.67 18.44
N ALA A 80 -3.04 8.52 17.79
CA ALA A 80 -1.71 8.02 17.42
C ALA A 80 -0.95 8.98 16.49
N PHE A 81 -1.67 9.69 15.61
CA PHE A 81 -1.10 10.70 14.72
C PHE A 81 -1.22 12.13 15.24
N SER A 82 -1.71 12.33 16.46
CA SER A 82 -1.93 13.65 17.06
C SER A 82 -2.78 14.59 16.19
N VAL A 83 -3.79 14.03 15.52
CA VAL A 83 -4.76 14.78 14.71
C VAL A 83 -6.12 14.81 15.39
N ALA A 84 -6.90 15.88 15.14
CA ALA A 84 -8.23 16.00 15.69
C ALA A 84 -9.21 15.06 14.98
N TYR A 85 -10.06 14.38 15.73
CA TYR A 85 -11.21 13.62 15.23
C TYR A 85 -12.49 14.12 15.92
N PRO A 86 -13.50 14.56 15.16
CA PRO A 86 -14.75 15.14 15.69
C PRO A 86 -15.64 14.12 16.41
#